data_AF-A0A1Q4BY89-F1
#
_entry.id   AF-A0A1Q4BY89-F1
#
_cell.length_a   1.000
_cell.length_b   1.000
_cell.length_c   1.000
_cell.angle_alpha   90.00
_cell.angle_beta   90.00
_cell.angle_gamma   90.00
#
_symmetry.space_group_name_H-M   'P 1'
#
loop_
_entity.id
_entity.type
_entity.pdbx_description
1 polymer ?
#
loop_
_entity_poly.entity_id
_entity_poly.type
_entity_poly.pdbx_seq_one_letter_code
_entity_poly.pdbx_strand_id
1 'polypeptide(L)'
;MSHISVTINGRQYRMACEEGQEVRLLKLAESFEARIGNLRGKFGEIGDARLTVMAALTVSDELMDASQRIRALEEELEALRDVRIASAERTRATQTAVANALNAAAERIEKTTQVLNRTVGGGIAIG
;
A
#
# COMPACT_ATOMS: atom_id res chain seq x y z
N MET A 1 8.80 -35.56 5.43
CA MET A 1 8.54 -34.94 4.12
C MET A 1 7.36 -35.64 3.48
N SER A 2 6.25 -34.92 3.32
CA SER A 2 5.10 -35.40 2.54
C SER A 2 5.43 -35.29 1.05
N HIS A 3 4.74 -36.08 0.24
CA HIS A 3 4.79 -35.97 -1.22
C HIS A 3 3.38 -35.92 -1.74
N ILE A 4 3.16 -35.14 -2.78
CA ILE A 4 1.93 -35.16 -3.56
C ILE A 4 2.20 -35.65 -4.97
N SER A 5 1.14 -36.14 -5.61
CA SER A 5 1.14 -36.49 -7.01
C SER A 5 0.30 -35.48 -7.77
N VAL A 6 0.88 -34.84 -8.77
CA VAL A 6 0.19 -33.87 -9.64
C VAL A 6 0.27 -34.33 -11.09
N THR A 7 -0.69 -33.92 -11.91
CA THR A 7 -0.69 -34.21 -13.34
C THR A 7 -0.38 -32.94 -14.11
N ILE A 8 0.62 -32.97 -14.98
CA ILE A 8 1.00 -31.87 -15.86
C ILE A 8 1.16 -32.42 -17.28
N ASN A 9 0.44 -31.84 -18.22
CA ASN A 9 0.32 -32.24 -19.61
C ASN A 9 0.06 -33.75 -19.76
N GLY A 10 -0.86 -34.29 -18.96
CA GLY A 10 -1.19 -35.72 -18.94
C GLY A 10 -0.11 -36.64 -18.32
N ARG A 11 0.99 -36.10 -17.79
CA ARG A 11 2.05 -36.85 -17.11
C ARG A 11 1.99 -36.65 -15.61
N GLN A 12 2.20 -37.73 -14.86
CA GLN A 12 2.17 -37.68 -13.40
C GLN A 12 3.55 -37.34 -12.83
N TYR A 13 3.61 -36.35 -11.96
CA TYR A 13 4.81 -35.87 -11.28
C TYR A 13 4.65 -36.00 -9.78
N ARG A 14 5.65 -36.58 -9.12
CA ARG A 14 5.71 -36.65 -7.66
C ARG A 14 6.52 -35.47 -7.13
N MET A 15 5.88 -34.60 -6.37
CA MET A 15 6.51 -33.40 -5.82
C MET A 15 6.67 -33.54 -4.31
N ALA A 16 7.84 -33.15 -3.80
CA ALA A 16 8.06 -33.02 -2.37
C ALA A 16 7.34 -31.77 -1.87
N CYS A 17 6.71 -31.86 -0.70
CA CYS A 17 6.02 -30.74 -0.08
C CYS A 17 6.29 -30.70 1.42
N GLU A 18 6.23 -29.49 1.96
CA GLU A 18 6.19 -29.23 3.38
C GLU A 18 4.76 -29.35 3.90
N GLU A 19 4.62 -29.56 5.20
CA GLU A 19 3.32 -29.68 5.86
C GLU A 19 2.49 -28.41 5.65
N GLY A 20 1.28 -28.57 5.10
CA GLY A 20 0.36 -27.47 4.80
C GLY A 20 0.51 -26.86 3.41
N GLN A 21 1.51 -27.25 2.61
CA GLN A 21 1.68 -26.75 1.24
C GLN A 21 0.95 -27.59 0.17
N GLU A 22 0.38 -28.74 0.54
CA GLU A 22 -0.20 -29.72 -0.39
C GLU A 22 -1.28 -29.08 -1.28
N VAL A 23 -2.22 -28.35 -0.67
CA VAL A 23 -3.32 -27.68 -1.37
C VAL A 23 -2.81 -26.60 -2.32
N ARG A 24 -1.78 -25.86 -1.91
CA ARG A 24 -1.20 -24.79 -2.74
C ARG A 24 -0.52 -25.38 -3.97
N LEU A 25 0.25 -26.45 -3.82
CA LEU A 25 0.93 -27.09 -4.93
C LEU A 25 -0.05 -27.75 -5.91
N LEU A 26 -1.14 -28.35 -5.41
CA LEU A 26 -2.23 -28.86 -6.27
C LEU A 26 -2.83 -27.74 -7.14
N LYS A 27 -3.18 -26.60 -6.52
CA LYS A 27 -3.70 -25.43 -7.26
C LYS A 27 -2.72 -24.87 -8.28
N LEU A 28 -1.43 -24.85 -7.96
CA LEU A 28 -0.38 -24.42 -8.89
C LEU A 28 -0.30 -25.36 -10.11
N ALA A 29 -0.36 -26.67 -9.87
CA ALA A 29 -0.37 -27.66 -10.95
C ALA A 29 -1.62 -27.55 -11.83
N GLU A 30 -2.82 -27.39 -11.23
CA GLU A 30 -4.06 -27.19 -11.98
C GLU A 30 -4.04 -25.92 -12.84
N SER A 31 -3.53 -24.81 -12.29
CA SER A 31 -3.37 -23.54 -13.03
C SER A 31 -2.39 -23.70 -14.20
N PHE A 32 -1.28 -24.42 -13.97
CA PHE A 32 -0.30 -24.69 -15.01
C PHE A 32 -0.85 -25.60 -16.11
N GLU A 33 -1.63 -26.62 -15.74
CA GLU A 33 -2.33 -27.50 -16.69
C GLU A 33 -3.31 -26.72 -17.57
N ALA A 34 -4.11 -25.83 -16.96
CA ALA A 34 -5.05 -24.99 -17.69
C ALA A 34 -4.34 -24.09 -18.73
N ARG A 35 -3.15 -23.56 -18.39
CA ARG A 35 -2.32 -22.78 -19.33
C ARG A 35 -1.82 -23.63 -20.49
N ILE A 36 -1.32 -24.82 -20.22
CA ILE A 36 -0.90 -25.76 -21.27
C ILE A 36 -2.07 -26.11 -22.18
N GLY A 37 -3.26 -26.37 -21.62
CA GLY A 37 -4.48 -26.61 -22.38
C GLY A 37 -4.88 -25.41 -23.26
N ASN A 38 -4.78 -24.18 -22.75
CA ASN A 38 -5.03 -22.96 -23.51
C ASN A 38 -4.05 -22.79 -24.68
N LEU A 39 -2.76 -23.02 -24.43
CA LEU A 39 -1.72 -22.95 -25.46
C LEU A 39 -1.93 -24.03 -26.51
N ARG A 40 -2.31 -25.25 -26.11
CA ARG A 40 -2.65 -26.32 -27.06
C ARG A 40 -3.83 -25.93 -27.94
N GLY A 41 -4.87 -25.30 -27.38
CA GLY A 41 -6.01 -24.80 -28.15
C GLY A 41 -5.63 -23.69 -29.14
N LYS A 42 -4.65 -22.85 -28.81
CA LYS A 42 -4.20 -21.73 -29.66
C LYS A 42 -3.20 -22.12 -30.75
N PHE A 43 -2.22 -22.95 -30.40
CA PHE A 43 -1.07 -23.27 -31.26
C PHE A 43 -1.16 -24.67 -31.85
N GLY A 44 -2.13 -25.48 -31.45
CA GLY A 44 -2.24 -26.88 -31.82
C GLY A 44 -1.23 -27.77 -31.09
N GLU A 45 -1.15 -29.02 -31.50
CA GLU A 45 -0.21 -30.00 -30.92
C GLU A 45 1.19 -29.87 -31.52
N ILE A 46 1.85 -28.75 -31.24
CA ILE A 46 3.25 -28.49 -31.64
C ILE A 46 4.27 -29.34 -30.85
N GLY A 47 3.79 -30.16 -29.92
CA GLY A 47 4.56 -31.07 -29.09
C GLY A 47 4.57 -30.68 -27.61
N ASP A 48 4.40 -31.69 -26.76
CA ASP A 48 4.32 -31.57 -25.29
C ASP A 48 5.41 -30.71 -24.68
N ALA A 49 6.67 -30.97 -25.04
CA ALA A 49 7.80 -30.25 -24.47
C ALA A 49 7.77 -28.75 -24.81
N ARG A 50 7.38 -28.40 -26.05
CA ARG A 50 7.28 -27.00 -26.48
C ARG A 50 6.14 -26.28 -25.75
N LEU A 51 4.98 -26.93 -25.62
CA LEU A 51 3.85 -26.36 -24.89
C LEU A 51 4.18 -26.12 -23.42
N THR A 52 4.84 -27.07 -22.74
CA THR A 52 5.27 -26.91 -21.35
C THR A 52 6.30 -25.79 -21.19
N VAL A 53 7.28 -25.67 -22.09
CA VAL A 53 8.27 -24.58 -22.07
C VAL A 53 7.60 -23.22 -22.30
N MET A 54 6.69 -23.12 -23.26
CA MET A 54 5.93 -21.89 -23.49
C MET A 54 5.10 -21.51 -22.27
N ALA A 55 4.37 -22.47 -21.67
CA ALA A 55 3.60 -22.23 -20.46
C ALA A 55 4.47 -21.72 -19.31
N ALA A 56 5.65 -22.32 -19.12
CA ALA A 56 6.61 -21.91 -18.09
C ALA A 56 7.11 -20.48 -18.32
N LEU A 57 7.52 -20.15 -19.55
CA LEU A 57 7.97 -18.81 -19.91
C LEU A 57 6.87 -17.77 -19.73
N THR A 58 5.62 -18.07 -20.11
CA THR A 58 4.49 -17.16 -19.91
C THR A 58 4.24 -16.91 -18.41
N VAL A 59 4.33 -17.93 -17.56
CA VAL A 59 4.19 -17.74 -16.10
C VAL A 59 5.34 -16.90 -15.54
N SER A 60 6.57 -17.11 -16.02
CA SER A 60 7.73 -16.30 -15.61
C SER A 60 7.59 -14.83 -16.02
N ASP A 61 7.10 -14.57 -17.23
CA ASP A 61 6.84 -13.23 -17.76
C ASP A 61 5.80 -12.50 -16.92
N GLU A 62 4.66 -13.13 -16.66
CA GLU A 62 3.61 -12.55 -15.81
C GLU A 62 4.08 -12.29 -14.38
N LEU A 63 4.91 -13.18 -13.81
CA LEU A 63 5.49 -12.97 -12.48
C LEU A 63 6.44 -11.78 -12.47
N MET A 64 7.21 -11.59 -13.55
CA MET A 64 8.11 -10.46 -13.70
C MET A 64 7.32 -9.15 -13.77
N ASP A 65 6.28 -9.10 -14.58
CA ASP A 65 5.37 -7.95 -14.71
C ASP A 65 4.66 -7.62 -13.38
N ALA A 66 4.11 -8.64 -12.71
CA ALA A 66 3.45 -8.47 -11.42
C ALA A 66 4.43 -7.94 -10.37
N SER A 67 5.67 -8.45 -10.35
CA SER A 67 6.71 -8.01 -9.43
C SER A 67 7.11 -6.55 -9.68
N GLN A 68 7.23 -6.14 -10.94
CA GLN A 68 7.50 -4.75 -11.29
C GLN A 68 6.34 -3.83 -10.88
N ARG A 69 5.09 -4.27 -11.11
CA ARG A 69 3.91 -3.50 -10.71
C ARG A 69 3.80 -3.33 -9.19
N ILE A 70 4.11 -4.38 -8.42
CA ILE A 70 4.14 -4.31 -6.95
C ILE A 70 5.17 -3.27 -6.50
N ARG A 71 6.40 -3.31 -7.03
CA ARG A 71 7.44 -2.32 -6.68
C ARG A 71 7.00 -0.88 -6.97
N ALA A 72 6.42 -0.63 -8.13
CA ALA A 72 5.92 0.69 -8.48
C ALA A 72 4.80 1.17 -7.52
N LEU A 73 3.91 0.27 -7.10
CA LEU A 73 2.86 0.58 -6.13
C LEU A 73 3.43 0.83 -4.72
N GLU A 74 4.47 0.10 -4.32
CA GLU A 74 5.17 0.31 -3.05
C GLU A 74 5.86 1.69 -3.03
N GLU A 75 6.50 2.10 -4.13
CA GLU A 75 7.10 3.43 -4.28
C GLU A 75 6.05 4.55 -4.22
N GLU A 76 4.92 4.38 -4.90
CA GLU A 76 3.80 5.33 -4.86
C GLU A 76 3.20 5.45 -3.46
N LEU A 77 3.02 4.34 -2.75
CA LEU A 77 2.53 4.33 -1.37
C LEU A 77 3.47 5.09 -0.43
N GLU A 78 4.79 4.94 -0.61
CA GLU A 78 5.76 5.65 0.21
C GLU A 78 5.76 7.15 -0.10
N ALA A 79 5.70 7.54 -1.36
CA ALA A 79 5.56 8.95 -1.75
C ALA A 79 4.28 9.59 -1.17
N LEU A 80 3.16 8.87 -1.18
CA LEU A 80 1.90 9.33 -0.57
C LEU A 80 2.00 9.47 0.95
N ARG A 81 2.73 8.57 1.62
CA ARG A 81 2.99 8.66 3.06
C ARG A 81 3.81 9.89 3.40
N ASP A 82 4.86 10.18 2.63
CA ASP A 82 5.70 11.37 2.82
C ASP A 82 4.89 12.66 2.66
N VAL A 83 4.07 12.75 1.62
CA VAL A 83 3.17 13.89 1.40
C VAL A 83 2.20 14.05 2.57
N ARG A 84 1.64 12.95 3.08
CA ARG A 84 0.72 12.97 4.23
C ARG A 84 1.43 13.47 5.50
N ILE A 85 2.64 13.00 5.78
CA ILE A 85 3.43 13.44 6.93
C ILE A 85 3.75 14.93 6.83
N ALA A 86 4.24 15.37 5.67
CA ALA A 86 4.55 16.78 5.42
C ALA A 86 3.30 17.69 5.56
N SER A 87 2.15 17.22 5.09
CA SER A 87 0.87 17.94 5.24
C SER A 87 0.41 18.02 6.70
N ALA A 88 0.53 16.93 7.45
CA ALA A 88 0.20 16.89 8.87
C ALA A 88 1.09 17.86 9.66
N GLU A 89 2.39 17.89 9.38
CA GLU A 89 3.32 18.80 10.04
C GLU A 89 3.02 20.27 9.72
N ARG A 90 2.76 20.61 8.45
CA ARG A 90 2.31 21.96 8.05
C ARG A 90 1.04 22.38 8.77
N THR A 91 0.07 21.46 8.88
CA THR A 91 -1.19 21.72 9.58
C THR A 91 -0.94 21.99 11.06
N ARG A 92 -0.09 21.19 11.71
CA ARG A 92 0.27 21.34 13.12
C ARG A 92 1.00 22.66 13.38
N ALA A 93 1.95 23.03 12.52
CA ALA A 93 2.67 24.29 12.59
C ALA A 93 1.71 25.49 12.46
N THR A 94 0.79 25.41 11.51
CA THR A 94 -0.24 26.44 11.29
C THR A 94 -1.17 26.56 12.50
N GLN A 95 -1.65 25.43 13.05
CA GLN A 95 -2.48 25.42 14.26
C GLN A 95 -1.76 26.07 15.44
N THR A 96 -0.48 25.76 15.63
CA THR A 96 0.33 26.33 16.72
C THR A 96 0.50 27.84 16.54
N ALA A 97 0.79 28.31 15.33
CA ALA A 97 0.92 29.73 15.03
C ALA A 97 -0.40 30.49 15.27
N VAL A 98 -1.53 29.91 14.86
CA VAL A 98 -2.86 30.49 15.09
C VAL A 98 -3.20 30.56 16.58
N ALA A 99 -2.94 29.50 17.34
CA ALA A 99 -3.17 29.49 18.78
C ALA A 99 -2.33 30.57 19.49
N ASN A 100 -1.05 30.72 19.12
CA ASN A 100 -0.18 31.75 19.67
C ASN A 100 -0.67 33.16 19.33
N ALA A 101 -1.12 33.40 18.09
CA ALA A 101 -1.66 34.68 17.68
C ALA A 101 -2.95 35.04 18.43
N LEU A 102 -3.83 34.07 18.66
CA LEU A 102 -5.05 34.24 19.45
C LEU A 102 -4.74 34.59 20.91
N ASN A 103 -3.80 33.87 21.53
CA ASN A 103 -3.37 34.15 22.90
C ASN A 103 -2.77 35.56 23.03
N ALA A 104 -1.91 35.97 22.09
CA ALA A 104 -1.32 37.32 22.09
C ALA A 104 -2.39 38.42 21.87
N ALA A 105 -3.42 38.14 21.06
CA ALA A 105 -4.53 39.06 20.87
C ALA A 105 -5.38 39.20 22.15
N ALA A 106 -5.66 38.09 22.83
CA ALA A 106 -6.37 38.09 24.11
C ALA A 106 -5.61 38.89 25.19
N GLU A 107 -4.30 38.67 25.32
CA GLU A 107 -3.46 39.41 26.27
C GLU A 107 -3.48 40.93 26.01
N ARG A 108 -3.46 41.34 24.73
CA ARG A 108 -3.60 42.76 24.35
C ARG A 108 -4.95 43.34 24.73
N ILE A 109 -6.04 42.58 24.52
CA ILE A 109 -7.40 43.00 24.91
C ILE A 109 -7.49 43.18 26.42
N GLU A 110 -6.96 42.23 27.20
CA GLU A 110 -6.94 42.31 28.67
C GLU A 110 -6.16 43.54 29.14
N LYS A 111 -4.97 43.79 28.55
CA LYS A 111 -4.14 44.95 28.88
C LYS A 111 -4.86 46.27 28.58
N THR A 112 -5.49 46.40 27.41
CA THR A 112 -6.26 47.60 27.05
C THR A 112 -7.45 47.80 28.00
N THR A 113 -8.14 46.71 28.36
CA THR A 113 -9.26 46.75 29.31
C THR A 113 -8.81 47.19 30.71
N GLN A 114 -7.67 46.69 31.19
CA GLN A 114 -7.09 47.15 32.48
C GLN A 114 -6.75 48.63 32.49
N VAL A 115 -6.17 49.14 31.38
CA VAL A 115 -5.86 50.57 31.25
C VAL A 115 -7.13 51.40 31.28
N LEU A 116 -8.15 51.03 30.49
CA LEU A 116 -9.44 51.72 30.47
C LEU A 116 -10.08 51.75 31.87
N ASN A 117 -10.12 50.62 32.57
CA ASN A 117 -10.71 50.54 33.90
C ASN A 117 -9.99 51.42 34.94
N ARG A 118 -8.65 51.49 34.89
CA ARG A 118 -7.87 52.42 35.75
C ARG A 118 -8.15 53.89 35.44
N THR A 119 -8.32 54.22 34.16
CA THR A 119 -8.58 55.60 33.73
C THR A 119 -9.97 56.07 34.16
N VAL A 120 -10.97 55.18 34.12
CA VAL A 120 -12.34 55.45 34.59
C VAL A 120 -12.41 55.55 36.12
N GLY A 121 -11.67 54.70 36.85
CA GLY A 121 -11.67 54.71 38.33
C GLY A 121 -10.93 55.89 38.97
N GLY A 122 -10.01 56.55 38.27
CA GLY A 122 -9.28 57.73 38.76
C GLY A 122 -9.91 59.08 38.43
N GLY A 123 -10.90 59.12 37.54
CA GLY A 123 -11.50 60.35 37.01
C GLY A 123 -12.84 60.77 37.64
N ILE A 124 -13.41 59.96 38.53
CA ILE A 124 -14.69 60.28 39.21
C ILE A 124 -14.40 60.54 40.70
N ALA A 125 -13.70 61.64 40.97
CA ALA A 125 -13.92 62.43 42.17
C ALA A 125 -14.85 63.59 41.76
N ILE A 126 -16.13 63.28 41.60
CA ILE A 126 -17.19 64.30 41.57
C ILE A 126 -17.71 64.37 43.00
N GLY A 127 -17.37 65.44 43.71
CA GLY A 127 -17.75 65.73 45.09
C GLY A 127 -16.62 66.32 45.89
#